data_AF-C5LN02-F1
#
_entry.id   AF-C5LN02-F1
#
_cell.length_a   1.000
_cell.length_b   1.000
_cell.length_c   1.000
_cell.angle_alpha   90.00
_cell.angle_beta   90.00
_cell.angle_gamma   90.00
#
_symmetry.space_group_name_H-M   'P 1'
#
loop_
_entity.id
_entity.type
_entity.pdbx_description
1 polymer ?
#
loop_
_entity_poly.entity_id
_entity_poly.type
_entity_poly.pdbx_seq_one_letter_code
_entity_poly.pdbx_strand_id
1 'polypeptide(L)'
;MFIADDRYTRKMIDAIHNGTLKSMVEAEELVSTPVFGLRIPTSLPGIPSEVLDPANGWADKQAYLQQLQRLAVLFNNNFEEYASKCPSRVAAAGPRVIESSGDTVRQTESNHSMATSSEVRRQTKAATVKDEI
;
A
#
# COMPACT_ATOMS: atom_id res chain seq x y z
N MET A 1 -8.41 9.59 27.00
CA MET A 1 -8.25 10.30 25.72
C MET A 1 -6.97 11.12 25.79
N PHE A 2 -5.86 10.55 25.30
CA PHE A 2 -4.54 11.19 25.26
C PHE A 2 -4.42 11.95 23.94
N ILE A 3 -5.04 13.13 23.84
CA ILE A 3 -4.75 14.02 22.71
C ILE A 3 -3.40 14.65 23.00
N ALA A 4 -2.51 14.60 22.01
CA ALA A 4 -1.14 15.10 22.07
C ALA A 4 -1.08 16.44 22.79
N ASP A 5 -0.54 16.41 24.01
CA ASP A 5 -0.22 17.60 24.75
C ASP A 5 0.78 18.41 23.94
N ASP A 6 0.54 19.70 23.76
CA ASP A 6 1.45 20.59 23.04
C ASP A 6 2.89 20.53 23.61
N ARG A 7 3.04 20.20 24.90
CA ARG A 7 4.35 19.92 25.52
C ARG A 7 5.07 18.73 24.87
N TYR A 8 4.37 17.71 24.38
CA TYR A 8 4.99 16.56 23.71
C TYR A 8 5.52 16.92 22.33
N THR A 9 4.76 17.69 21.53
CA THR A 9 5.25 18.17 20.24
C THR A 9 6.51 19.04 20.42
N ARG A 10 6.53 19.93 21.43
CA ARG A 10 7.73 20.71 21.77
C ARG A 10 8.92 19.81 22.16
N LYS A 11 8.71 18.78 22.99
CA LYS A 11 9.76 17.81 23.35
C LYS A 11 10.29 17.01 22.15
N MET A 12 9.42 16.65 21.19
CA MET A 12 9.87 16.01 19.95
C MET A 12 10.76 16.95 19.14
N ILE A 13 10.40 18.24 19.06
CA ILE A 13 11.22 19.28 18.41
C ILE A 13 12.57 19.44 19.13
N ASP A 14 12.58 19.49 20.46
CA ASP A 14 13.82 19.58 21.25
C ASP A 14 14.73 18.37 20.97
N ALA A 15 14.16 17.16 20.91
CA ALA A 15 14.89 15.93 20.59
C ALA A 15 15.46 15.89 19.16
N ILE A 16 14.82 16.59 18.21
CA ILE A 16 15.37 16.79 16.87
C ILE A 16 16.57 17.74 16.94
N HIS A 17 16.44 18.87 17.65
CA HIS A 17 17.49 19.90 17.71
C HIS A 17 18.71 19.48 18.54
N ASN A 18 18.52 18.73 19.62
CA ASN A 18 19.62 18.28 20.49
C ASN A 18 20.30 16.99 19.99
N GLY A 19 19.82 16.40 18.89
CA GLY A 19 20.39 15.21 18.28
C GLY A 19 19.92 13.88 18.86
N THR A 20 19.08 13.86 19.90
CA THR A 20 18.56 12.61 20.51
C THR A 20 17.89 11.73 19.46
N LEU A 21 17.02 12.31 18.62
CA LEU A 21 16.32 11.54 17.59
C LEU A 21 17.29 11.02 16.50
N LYS A 22 18.35 11.78 16.20
CA LYS A 22 19.39 11.34 15.25
C LYS A 22 20.14 10.12 15.80
N SER A 23 20.54 10.15 17.07
CA SER A 23 21.21 9.01 17.71
C SER A 23 20.33 7.76 17.73
N MET A 24 19.01 7.92 17.94
CA MET A 24 18.06 6.80 17.85
C MET A 24 17.97 6.22 16.43
N VAL A 25 18.03 7.06 15.40
CA VAL A 25 18.08 6.61 13.99
C VAL A 25 19.35 5.81 13.73
N GLU A 26 20.50 6.28 14.22
CA GLU A 26 21.80 5.60 14.07
C GLU A 26 21.84 4.27 14.84
N ALA A 27 21.13 4.19 15.96
CA ALA A 27 21.01 2.99 16.80
C ALA A 27 19.88 2.03 16.37
N GLU A 28 19.15 2.33 15.28
CA GLU A 28 18.01 1.55 14.78
C GLU A 28 16.85 1.38 15.80
N GLU A 29 16.64 2.33 16.69
CA GLU A 29 15.62 2.28 17.76
C GLU A 29 14.22 2.76 17.32
N LEU A 30 13.95 2.71 16.01
CA LEU A 30 12.69 3.15 15.41
C LEU A 30 11.96 1.99 14.74
N VAL A 31 10.63 2.02 14.81
CA VAL A 31 9.76 1.03 14.17
C VAL A 31 9.10 1.64 12.94
N SER A 32 9.02 0.86 11.86
CA SER A 32 8.33 1.30 10.64
C SER A 32 6.82 1.05 10.73
N THR A 33 6.04 2.06 10.34
CA THR A 33 4.58 1.94 10.23
C THR A 33 4.19 1.09 9.01
N PRO A 34 3.11 0.28 9.08
CA PRO A 34 2.81 -0.73 8.07
C PRO A 34 2.40 -0.15 6.70
N VAL A 35 1.65 0.96 6.71
CA VAL A 35 1.04 1.57 5.51
C VAL A 35 1.90 2.68 4.94
N PHE A 36 2.30 3.65 5.76
CA PHE A 36 3.05 4.83 5.30
C PHE A 36 4.57 4.64 5.33
N GLY A 37 5.08 3.56 5.95
CA GLY A 37 6.52 3.31 6.04
C GLY A 37 7.29 4.36 6.86
N LEU A 38 6.59 5.23 7.60
CA LEU A 38 7.21 6.21 8.50
C LEU A 38 7.90 5.48 9.64
N ARG A 39 9.06 5.99 10.06
CA ARG A 39 9.80 5.47 11.23
C ARG A 39 9.44 6.26 12.46
N ILE A 40 8.90 5.59 13.47
CA ILE A 40 8.52 6.17 14.77
C ILE A 40 9.52 5.71 15.85
N PRO A 41 9.99 6.59 16.74
CA PRO A 41 10.83 6.17 17.86
C PRO A 41 10.03 5.30 18.85
N THR A 42 10.68 4.28 19.39
CA THR A 42 10.08 3.39 20.41
C THR A 42 9.95 4.06 21.78
N SER A 43 10.81 5.04 22.05
CA SER A 43 10.78 5.85 23.27
C SER A 43 11.35 7.24 22.99
N LEU A 44 10.93 8.24 23.78
CA LEU A 44 11.51 9.57 23.72
C LEU A 44 11.48 10.20 25.12
N PRO A 45 12.61 10.71 25.65
CA PRO A 45 12.68 11.23 27.01
C PRO A 45 11.60 12.27 27.33
N GLY A 46 10.82 11.99 28.39
CA GLY A 46 9.77 12.90 28.84
C GLY A 46 8.49 12.87 27.99
N ILE A 47 8.34 11.92 27.07
CA ILE A 47 7.10 11.59 26.37
C ILE A 47 6.75 10.13 26.70
N PRO A 48 5.52 9.83 27.17
CA PRO A 48 5.08 8.45 27.37
C PRO A 48 5.12 7.69 26.04
N SER A 49 5.72 6.49 26.03
CA SER A 49 5.87 5.69 24.80
C SER A 49 4.54 5.34 24.15
N GLU A 50 3.46 5.24 24.93
CA GLU A 50 2.12 4.95 24.43
C GLU A 50 1.60 6.04 23.48
N VAL A 51 2.09 7.28 23.61
CA VAL A 51 1.68 8.41 22.77
C VAL A 51 2.40 8.42 21.41
N LEU A 52 3.55 7.73 21.30
CA LEU A 52 4.39 7.75 20.10
C LEU A 52 3.78 6.93 18.95
N ASP A 53 3.11 5.82 19.26
CA ASP A 53 2.37 5.04 18.28
C ASP A 53 0.90 5.48 18.24
N PRO A 54 0.43 6.11 17.13
CA PRO A 54 -0.94 6.58 17.01
C PRO A 54 -1.98 5.45 17.14
N ALA A 55 -1.61 4.19 16.88
CA ALA A 55 -2.52 3.06 17.08
C ALA A 55 -3.00 2.98 18.54
N ASN A 56 -2.20 3.40 19.51
CA ASN A 56 -2.53 3.36 20.94
C ASN A 56 -3.60 4.37 21.35
N GLY A 57 -3.86 5.39 20.52
CA GLY A 57 -4.98 6.30 20.71
C GLY A 57 -6.36 5.67 20.40
N TRP A 58 -6.39 4.50 19.75
CA TRP A 58 -7.62 3.85 19.30
C TRP A 58 -7.97 2.67 20.21
N ALA A 59 -9.23 2.64 20.67
CA ALA A 59 -9.77 1.51 21.41
C ALA A 59 -9.90 0.27 20.52
N ASP A 60 -10.36 0.46 19.29
CA ASP A 60 -10.47 -0.59 18.28
C ASP A 60 -9.32 -0.48 17.27
N LYS A 61 -8.41 -1.46 17.33
CA LYS A 61 -7.25 -1.56 16.43
C LYS A 61 -7.64 -1.88 14.99
N GLN A 62 -8.74 -2.60 14.77
CA GLN A 62 -9.24 -2.88 13.43
C GLN A 62 -9.82 -1.61 12.80
N ALA A 63 -10.57 -0.81 13.57
CA ALA A 63 -11.05 0.49 13.10
C ALA A 63 -9.88 1.44 12.73
N TYR A 64 -8.81 1.44 13.52
CA TYR A 64 -7.58 2.17 13.19
C TYR A 64 -6.97 1.70 11.86
N LEU A 65 -6.81 0.39 11.66
CA LEU A 65 -6.26 -0.16 10.41
C LEU A 65 -7.12 0.19 9.20
N GLN A 66 -8.45 0.10 9.31
CA GLN A 66 -9.38 0.49 8.24
C GLN A 66 -9.25 1.97 7.88
N GLN A 67 -9.14 2.85 8.88
CA GLN A 67 -8.93 4.28 8.62
C GLN A 67 -7.56 4.57 8.04
N LEU A 68 -6.53 3.86 8.49
CA LEU A 68 -5.18 4.00 7.96
C LEU A 68 -5.12 3.59 6.48
N GLN A 69 -5.80 2.50 6.10
CA GLN A 69 -5.94 2.07 4.71
C GLN A 69 -6.74 3.07 3.87
N ARG A 70 -7.88 3.57 4.40
CA ARG A 70 -8.66 4.61 3.72
C ARG A 70 -7.82 5.86 3.46
N LEU A 71 -7.03 6.29 4.44
CA LEU A 71 -6.14 7.44 4.29
C LEU A 71 -5.10 7.21 3.21
N ALA A 72 -4.52 6.00 3.10
CA ALA A 72 -3.59 5.66 2.03
C ALA A 72 -4.20 5.83 0.63
N VAL A 73 -5.44 5.37 0.45
CA VAL A 73 -6.18 5.54 -0.82
C VAL A 73 -6.36 7.03 -1.14
N LEU A 74 -6.75 7.85 -0.15
CA LEU A 74 -6.91 9.29 -0.35
C LEU A 74 -5.60 9.97 -0.75
N PHE A 75 -4.47 9.60 -0.13
CA PHE A 75 -3.15 10.11 -0.49
C PHE A 75 -2.76 9.71 -1.92
N ASN A 76 -2.97 8.45 -2.29
CA ASN A 76 -2.64 7.96 -3.64
C ASN A 76 -3.48 8.65 -4.71
N ASN A 77 -4.80 8.77 -4.51
CA ASN A 77 -5.68 9.47 -5.44
C ASN A 77 -5.29 10.95 -5.60
N ASN A 78 -4.97 11.63 -4.49
CA ASN A 78 -4.52 13.02 -4.54
C ASN A 78 -3.16 13.17 -5.24
N PHE A 79 -2.30 12.14 -5.20
CA PHE A 79 -0.99 12.17 -5.82
C PHE A 79 -1.02 11.96 -7.34
N GLU A 80 -2.10 11.42 -7.92
CA GLU A 80 -2.22 11.12 -9.36
C GLU A 80 -1.90 12.32 -10.26
N GLU A 81 -2.37 13.51 -9.91
CA GLU A 81 -2.11 14.75 -10.67
C GLU A 81 -0.61 15.12 -10.71
N TYR A 82 0.15 14.71 -9.70
CA TYR A 82 1.56 15.05 -9.53
C TYR A 82 2.50 13.93 -9.99
N ALA A 83 1.99 12.71 -10.22
CA ALA A 83 2.79 11.52 -10.48
C ALA A 83 3.76 11.69 -11.67
N SER A 84 3.30 12.33 -12.75
CA SER A 84 4.12 12.58 -13.96
C SER A 84 5.21 13.64 -13.76
N LYS A 85 5.08 14.49 -12.74
CA LYS A 85 6.02 15.58 -12.43
C LYS A 85 7.03 15.19 -11.35
N CYS A 86 6.94 13.97 -10.83
CA CYS A 86 7.71 13.54 -9.67
C CYS A 86 8.78 12.50 -10.05
N PRO A 87 9.99 12.57 -9.47
CA PRO A 87 10.96 11.49 -9.60
C PRO A 87 10.39 10.16 -9.08
N SER A 88 10.78 9.05 -9.70
CA SER A 88 10.32 7.70 -9.33
C SER A 88 10.52 7.38 -7.83
N ARG A 89 11.60 7.87 -7.22
CA ARG A 89 11.87 7.70 -5.78
C ARG A 89 10.78 8.29 -4.88
N VAL A 90 10.12 9.37 -5.31
CA VAL A 90 9.07 10.04 -4.52
C VAL A 90 7.76 9.29 -4.67
N ALA A 91 7.43 8.88 -5.90
CA ALA A 91 6.27 8.01 -6.14
C ALA A 91 6.38 6.69 -5.37
N ALA A 92 7.59 6.11 -5.30
CA ALA A 92 7.86 4.87 -4.56
C ALA A 92 7.80 5.03 -3.02
N ALA A 93 7.86 6.26 -2.49
CA ALA A 93 7.77 6.53 -1.06
C ALA A 93 6.31 6.71 -0.57
N GLY A 94 5.32 6.61 -1.47
CA GLY A 94 3.91 6.71 -1.14
C GLY A 94 3.39 5.56 -0.27
N PRO A 95 2.17 5.70 0.29
CA PRO A 95 1.58 4.70 1.16
C PRO A 95 1.19 3.43 0.41
N ARG A 96 1.36 2.28 1.07
CA ARG A 96 1.00 0.95 0.57
C ARG A 96 -0.42 0.58 0.99
N VAL A 97 -1.29 0.34 0.02
CA VAL A 97 -2.61 -0.25 0.27
C VAL A 97 -2.41 -1.73 0.52
N ILE A 98 -2.74 -2.19 1.73
CA ILE A 98 -2.70 -3.61 2.08
C ILE A 98 -4.00 -4.20 1.58
N GLU A 99 -3.96 -4.89 0.43
CA GLU A 99 -5.12 -5.66 -0.04
C GLU A 99 -5.40 -6.76 0.99
N SER A 100 -6.61 -6.77 1.55
CA SER A 100 -7.04 -7.88 2.40
C SER A 100 -7.13 -9.12 1.51
N SER A 101 -6.26 -10.10 1.74
CA SER A 101 -6.34 -11.43 1.13
C SER A 101 -7.70 -12.07 1.48
N GLY A 102 -8.72 -11.81 0.66
CA GLY A 102 -10.10 -12.16 0.97
C GLY A 102 -11.08 -12.15 -0.21
N ASP A 103 -10.73 -11.59 -1.37
CA ASP A 103 -11.59 -11.62 -2.57
C ASP A 103 -10.84 -12.14 -3.81
N THR A 104 -10.48 -13.43 -3.80
CA THR A 104 -10.22 -14.15 -5.05
C THR A 104 -11.57 -14.56 -5.67
N VAL A 105 -12.24 -13.62 -6.33
CA VAL A 105 -13.33 -13.94 -7.26
C VAL A 105 -13.10 -13.21 -8.58
N ARG A 106 -12.52 -13.97 -9.52
CA ARG A 106 -12.66 -13.87 -10.99
C ARG A 106 -12.22 -12.54 -11.61
N GLN A 107 -11.01 -12.55 -12.17
CA GLN A 107 -10.79 -12.27 -13.61
C GLN A 107 -9.57 -13.07 -14.11
N THR A 108 -9.81 -14.33 -14.44
CA THR A 108 -9.05 -15.02 -15.50
C THR A 108 -9.95 -15.03 -16.73
N GLU A 109 -9.35 -14.78 -17.89
CA GLU A 109 -9.93 -14.83 -19.26
C GLU A 109 -10.41 -13.49 -19.85
N SER A 110 -9.47 -12.72 -20.44
CA SER A 110 -9.54 -12.41 -21.87
C SER A 110 -8.27 -11.70 -22.37
N ASN A 111 -7.12 -12.39 -22.28
CA ASN A 111 -6.00 -12.10 -23.16
C ASN A 111 -5.71 -13.34 -24.01
N HIS A 112 -6.47 -13.51 -25.10
CA HIS A 112 -5.96 -14.23 -26.25
C HIS A 112 -6.14 -13.38 -27.51
N SER A 113 -5.02 -12.79 -27.91
CA SER A 113 -4.81 -12.11 -29.18
C SER A 113 -4.89 -13.10 -30.34
N MET A 114 -5.53 -12.67 -31.43
CA MET A 114 -5.31 -13.09 -32.81
C MET A 114 -5.08 -14.59 -33.08
N ALA A 115 -6.18 -15.29 -33.36
CA ALA A 115 -6.15 -16.43 -34.29
C ALA A 115 -6.98 -16.05 -35.52
N THR A 116 -6.37 -16.25 -36.69
CA THR A 116 -6.78 -15.79 -38.02
C THR A 116 -8.08 -16.43 -38.52
N SER A 117 -8.96 -15.61 -39.10
CA SER A 117 -10.33 -15.93 -39.51
C SER A 117 -10.44 -16.78 -40.81
N SER A 118 -9.53 -17.72 -41.06
CA SER A 118 -9.47 -18.46 -42.34
C SER A 118 -9.49 -19.99 -42.24
N GLU A 119 -9.51 -20.59 -41.05
CA GLU A 119 -9.37 -22.06 -40.90
C GLU A 119 -10.67 -22.83 -40.57
N VAL A 120 -11.84 -22.18 -40.53
CA VAL A 120 -13.09 -22.82 -40.01
C VAL A 120 -14.04 -23.34 -41.10
N ARG A 121 -13.61 -23.45 -42.37
CA ARG A 121 -14.56 -23.85 -43.45
C ARG A 121 -14.06 -24.88 -44.46
N ARG A 122 -13.42 -25.97 -44.02
CA ARG A 122 -13.08 -27.10 -44.92
C ARG A 122 -13.35 -28.52 -44.43
N GLN A 123 -14.09 -28.72 -43.35
CA GLN A 123 -14.47 -30.08 -42.91
C GLN A 123 -15.98 -30.29 -42.79
N THR A 124 -16.73 -30.04 -43.87
CA THR A 124 -18.01 -30.72 -44.09
C THR A 124 -18.25 -30.91 -45.59
N LYS A 125 -18.48 -32.17 -45.98
CA LYS A 125 -19.08 -32.67 -47.23
C LYS A 125 -18.12 -33.19 -48.30
N ALA A 126 -17.83 -34.49 -48.24
CA ALA A 126 -18.07 -35.44 -49.34
C ALA A 126 -17.60 -36.86 -48.93
N ALA A 127 -18.52 -37.64 -48.37
CA ALA A 127 -18.45 -39.10 -48.37
C ALA A 127 -19.60 -39.60 -49.26
N THR A 128 -19.29 -40.01 -50.48
CA THR A 128 -20.12 -40.87 -51.34
C THR A 128 -19.12 -41.60 -52.25
N VAL A 129 -18.63 -42.73 -51.76
CA VAL A 129 -19.00 -44.10 -52.20
C VAL A 129 -18.62 -44.34 -53.66
N LYS A 130 -17.60 -45.19 -53.81
CA LYS A 130 -17.17 -45.86 -55.04
C LYS A 130 -18.18 -46.94 -55.39
N ASP A 131 -18.65 -46.92 -56.63
CA ASP A 131 -19.19 -47.99 -57.47
C ASP A 131 -19.04 -47.40 -58.89
N GLU A 132 -18.68 -48.03 -60.00
CA GLU A 132 -18.32 -49.39 -60.42
C GLU A 132 -17.83 -49.21 -61.89
N ILE A 133 -16.92 -50.07 -62.36
CA ILE A 133 -16.50 -50.31 -63.77
C ILE A 133 -15.58 -49.26 -64.44
#